data_AF-A0A0L1ML89-F1
#
_entry.id   AF-A0A0L1ML89-F1
#
_cell.length_a   1.000
_cell.length_b   1.000
_cell.length_c   1.000
_cell.angle_alpha   90.00
_cell.angle_beta   90.00
_cell.angle_gamma   90.00
#
_symmetry.space_group_name_H-M   'P 1'
#
loop_
_entity.id
_entity.type
_entity.pdbx_description
1 polymer ?
#
loop_
_entity_poly.entity_id
_entity_poly.type
_entity_poly.pdbx_seq_one_letter_code
_entity_poly.pdbx_strand_id
1 'polypeptide(L)' 'MANKSYTVLSGSFRDHNNEVIGAGGTVELPDDVAVRFRHQLLEIKQDPAPATVAAPAKSSGAAKEGRDV' A
#
# COMPACT_ATOMS: atom_id res chain seq x y z
N MET A 1 -10.64 -14.27 -13.84
CA MET A 1 -10.73 -12.86 -13.39
C MET A 1 -9.31 -12.33 -13.33
N ALA A 2 -9.01 -11.22 -14.01
CA ALA A 2 -7.67 -10.65 -13.98
C ALA A 2 -7.57 -9.71 -12.77
N ASN A 3 -6.56 -9.91 -11.93
CA ASN A 3 -6.27 -8.98 -10.84
C ASN A 3 -5.61 -7.73 -11.41
N LYS A 4 -5.85 -6.58 -10.79
CA LYS A 4 -5.21 -5.31 -11.11
C LYS A 4 -4.51 -4.78 -9.86
N SER A 5 -3.49 -3.96 -10.07
CA SER A 5 -2.76 -3.32 -8.98
C SER A 5 -3.42 -1.99 -8.59
N TYR A 6 -3.65 -1.83 -7.30
CA TYR A 6 -4.23 -0.64 -6.71
C TYR A 6 -3.33 -0.09 -5.61
N THR A 7 -3.22 1.23 -5.52
CA THR A 7 -2.59 1.90 -4.37
C THR A 7 -3.62 2.07 -3.27
N VAL A 8 -3.27 1.65 -2.05
CA VAL A 8 -4.09 1.87 -0.86
C VAL A 8 -3.99 3.33 -0.45
N LEU A 9 -5.09 4.07 -0.53
CA LEU A 9 -5.16 5.45 -0.05
C LEU A 9 -5.45 5.52 1.45
N SER A 10 -6.27 4.59 1.95
CA SER A 10 -6.72 4.59 3.34
C SER A 10 -7.08 3.17 3.80
N GLY A 11 -6.84 2.90 5.08
CA GLY A 11 -7.03 1.58 5.67
C GLY A 11 -5.86 0.62 5.41
N SER A 12 -6.13 -0.67 5.63
CA SER A 12 -5.18 -1.76 5.41
C SER A 12 -5.87 -2.88 4.66
N PHE A 13 -5.23 -3.38 3.61
CA PHE A 13 -5.72 -4.47 2.77
C PHE A 13 -4.82 -5.68 2.90
N ARG A 14 -5.39 -6.88 2.77
CA ARG A 14 -4.59 -8.11 2.69
C ARG A 14 -4.36 -8.45 1.23
N ASP A 15 -3.11 -8.63 0.89
CA ASP A 15 -2.69 -9.14 -0.41
C ASP A 15 -2.89 -10.67 -0.49
N HIS A 16 -2.77 -11.23 -1.69
CA HIS A 16 -2.74 -12.67 -1.94
C HIS A 16 -1.66 -13.39 -1.10
N ASN A 17 -0.52 -12.74 -0.82
CA ASN A 17 0.53 -13.31 0.03
C ASN A 17 0.19 -13.30 1.54
N ASN A 18 -1.05 -12.96 1.90
CA ASN A 18 -1.53 -12.79 3.26
C ASN A 18 -0.83 -11.65 4.03
N GLU A 19 -0.05 -10.82 3.33
CA GLU A 19 0.58 -9.62 3.86
C GLU A 19 -0.42 -8.47 3.97
N VAL A 20 -0.28 -7.69 5.03
CA VAL A 20 -1.11 -6.52 5.28
C VAL A 20 -0.44 -5.30 4.67
N ILE A 21 -1.01 -4.81 3.57
CA ILE A 21 -0.61 -3.59 2.88
C ILE A 21 -1.39 -2.41 3.49
N GLY A 22 -0.68 -1.49 4.13
CA GLY A 22 -1.27 -0.24 4.64
C GLY A 22 -1.39 0.85 3.58
N ALA A 23 -1.94 2.00 3.99
CA ALA A 23 -1.99 3.21 3.17
C ALA A 23 -0.60 3.59 2.61
N GLY A 24 -0.55 3.88 1.31
CA GLY A 24 0.64 4.13 0.51
C GLY A 24 1.25 2.89 -0.14
N GLY A 25 0.79 1.69 0.21
CA GLY A 25 1.24 0.44 -0.41
C GLY A 25 0.43 0.03 -1.64
N THR A 26 0.96 -0.92 -2.39
CA THR A 26 0.31 -1.50 -3.57
C THR A 26 -0.27 -2.87 -3.24
N VAL A 27 -1.51 -3.12 -3.65
CA VAL A 27 -2.21 -4.39 -3.45
C VAL A 27 -2.81 -4.87 -4.77
N GLU A 28 -2.76 -6.18 -5.02
CA GLU A 28 -3.41 -6.78 -6.20
C GLU A 28 -4.80 -7.29 -5.83
N LEU A 29 -5.83 -6.72 -6.46
CA LEU A 29 -7.22 -7.06 -6.17
C LEU A 29 -8.03 -7.24 -7.46
N PRO A 30 -9.12 -8.03 -7.40
CA PRO A 30 -10.11 -8.05 -8.47
C PRO A 30 -10.84 -6.71 -8.60
N ASP A 31 -11.23 -6.35 -9.81
CA ASP A 31 -11.94 -5.09 -10.09
C ASP A 31 -13.26 -4.98 -9.32
N ASP A 32 -14.04 -6.07 -9.23
CA ASP A 32 -15.27 -6.14 -8.42
C ASP A 32 -15.05 -5.75 -6.95
N VAL A 33 -13.89 -6.09 -6.38
CA VAL A 33 -13.51 -5.72 -5.02
C VAL A 33 -13.09 -4.25 -5.00
N ALA A 34 -12.21 -3.86 -5.92
CA ALA A 34 -11.70 -2.51 -5.98
C ALA A 34 -12.78 -1.44 -6.20
N VAL A 35 -13.82 -1.73 -6.99
CA VAL A 35 -14.98 -0.85 -7.21
C VAL A 35 -15.69 -0.53 -5.90
N ARG A 36 -15.77 -1.48 -4.96
CA ARG A 36 -16.40 -1.26 -3.64
C ARG A 36 -15.53 -0.38 -2.75
N PHE A 37 -14.21 -0.43 -2.96
CA PHE A 37 -13.22 0.31 -2.19
C PHE A 37 -12.60 1.47 -2.96
N ARG A 38 -13.22 1.96 -4.04
CA ARG A 38 -12.75 3.09 -4.88
C ARG A 38 -12.47 4.40 -4.13
N HIS A 39 -13.00 4.56 -2.92
CA HIS A 39 -12.72 5.69 -2.04
C HIS A 39 -11.47 5.48 -1.15
N GLN A 40 -11.00 4.23 -1.06
CA GLN A 40 -9.86 3.76 -0.27
C GLN A 40 -8.74 3.18 -1.13
N LEU A 41 -8.99 2.93 -2.42
CA LEU A 41 -8.07 2.35 -3.40
C LEU A 41 -8.03 3.22 -4.65
N LEU A 42 -6.84 3.42 -5.19
CA LEU A 42 -6.60 4.10 -6.46
C LEU A 42 -6.07 3.10 -7.48
N GLU A 43 -6.73 2.96 -8.63
CA GLU A 43 -6.24 2.10 -9.71
C GLU A 43 -4.91 2.64 -10.24
N ILE A 44 -3.87 1.80 -10.21
CA ILE A 44 -2.63 2.12 -10.89
C ILE A 44 -2.86 1.87 -12.38
N LYS A 45 -3.42 2.88 -13.05
CA LYS A 45 -3.33 2.94 -14.51
C LYS A 45 -1.85 3.12 -14.82
N GLN A 46 -1.24 2.10 -15.43
CA GLN A 46 0.12 2.14 -15.95
C GLN A 46 0.22 3.18 -17.08
N ASP A 47 0.06 4.46 -16.74
CA ASP A 47 0.53 5.55 -17.56
C ASP A 47 2.01 5.71 -17.19
N PRO A 48 2.96 5.58 -18.13
CA PRO A 48 4.38 5.69 -17.83
C PRO A 48 4.73 7.15 -17.50
N ALA A 49 4.43 7.59 -16.27
CA ALA A 49 4.79 8.89 -15.74
C ALA A 49 5.34 8.73 -14.30
N PRO A 50 6.38 9.50 -13.94
CA PRO A 50 7.38 9.11 -12.96
C PRO A 50 6.85 9.08 -11.52
N ALA A 51 7.35 8.13 -10.76
CA ALA A 51 7.12 7.93 -9.34
C ALA A 51 7.41 9.19 -8.51
N THR A 52 6.36 9.93 -8.18
CA THR A 52 6.32 10.88 -7.06
C THR A 52 4.90 10.77 -6.51
N VAL A 53 4.60 10.08 -5.42
CA VAL A 53 4.70 10.43 -3.99
C VAL A 53 3.94 9.31 -3.25
N ALA A 54 4.13 8.90 -2.00
CA ALA A 54 4.96 9.26 -0.88
C ALA A 54 4.98 8.03 0.04
N ALA A 55 6.15 7.58 0.49
CA ALA A 55 6.23 6.76 1.67
C ALA A 55 6.00 7.65 2.90
N PRO A 56 5.16 7.22 3.84
CA PRO A 56 5.61 7.26 5.22
C PRO A 56 5.59 5.85 5.77
N ALA A 57 6.73 5.17 5.68
CA ALA A 57 7.04 4.10 6.61
C ALA A 57 7.10 4.71 8.03
N LYS A 58 6.02 4.54 8.79
CA LYS A 58 6.00 4.52 10.25
C LYS A 58 5.52 3.11 10.61
N SER A 59 6.15 2.30 11.44
CA SER A 59 7.19 2.48 12.43
C SER A 59 7.69 1.08 12.79
N SER A 60 8.99 0.86 12.87
CA SER A 60 9.56 -0.18 13.72
C SER A 60 10.86 0.39 14.25
N GLY A 61 10.93 0.52 15.57
CA GLY A 61 11.96 1.26 16.27
C GLY A 61 13.36 0.76 15.95
N ALA A 62 14.23 1.70 15.61
CA ALA A 62 15.65 1.62 15.92
C ALA A 62 15.95 2.86 16.77
N ALA A 63 15.51 2.83 18.03
CA ALA A 63 16.11 3.67 19.04
C ALA A 63 17.57 3.26 19.12
N LYS A 64 18.47 4.21 18.84
CA LYS A 64 19.90 4.08 19.07
C LYS A 64 20.11 3.52 20.47
N GLU A 65 20.75 2.36 20.52
CA GLU A 65 21.50 1.87 21.67
C GLU A 65 22.54 2.94 22.04
N GLY A 66 22.17 3.77 23.01
CA GLY A 66 23.05 4.72 23.69
C GLY A 66 23.60 4.05 24.94
N ARG A 67 24.84 3.61 24.81
CA ARG A 67 25.68 2.93 25.80
C ARG A 67 25.83 3.72 27.11
N ASP A 68 25.68 2.99 28.21
CA ASP A 68 26.16 3.12 29.60
C ASP A 68 26.68 4.46 30.16
N VAL A 69 26.22 4.71 31.39
CA VAL A 69 26.82 5.56 32.44
C VAL A 69 28.01 4.87 33.09
#